data_AF-A0A2N4YQN3-F1
#
_entry.id   AF-A0A2N4YQN3-F1
#
_cell.length_a   1.000
_cell.length_b   1.000
_cell.length_c   1.000
_cell.angle_alpha   90.00
_cell.angle_beta   90.00
_cell.angle_gamma   90.00
#
_symmetry.space_group_name_H-M   'P 1'
#
loop_
_entity.id
_entity.type
_entity.pdbx_description
1 polymer ?
#
loop_
_entity_poly.entity_id
_entity_poly.type
_entity_poly.pdbx_seq_one_letter_code
_entity_poly.pdbx_strand_id
1 'polypeptide(L)' 'MSHDFADIDVLFIAGFGPITRSTSQSRDFYCQALGLPLKPMPGNEAYLLSEQDA' A
#
# COMPACT_ATOMS: atom_id res chain seq x y z
N MET A 1 23.10 -13.99 15.98
CA MET A 1 23.86 -13.16 15.02
C MET A 1 23.25 -11.77 15.02
N SER A 2 23.86 -10.82 15.71
CA SER A 2 23.49 -9.40 15.69
C SER A 2 24.18 -8.75 14.50
N HIS A 3 23.41 -8.19 13.58
CA HIS A 3 23.93 -7.38 12.48
C HIS A 3 23.81 -5.92 12.89
N ASP A 4 24.94 -5.21 12.86
CA ASP A 4 24.97 -3.78 13.09
C ASP A 4 24.69 -3.09 11.73
N PHE A 5 23.59 -2.36 11.67
CA PHE A 5 23.12 -1.68 10.45
C PHE A 5 23.32 -0.17 10.52
N ALA A 6 24.23 0.30 11.39
CA ALA A 6 24.47 1.72 11.66
C ALA A 6 24.81 2.55 10.41
N ASP A 7 25.27 1.91 9.31
CA ASP A 7 25.66 2.57 8.07
C ASP A 7 24.56 2.54 6.96
N ILE A 8 23.31 2.15 7.28
CA ILE A 8 22.21 2.12 6.29
C ILE A 8 21.28 3.33 6.44
N ASP A 9 21.25 4.19 5.43
CA ASP A 9 20.28 5.28 5.31
C ASP A 9 18.93 4.79 4.73
N VAL A 10 17.84 4.97 5.49
CA VAL A 10 16.47 4.69 5.02
C VAL A 10 15.90 5.92 4.32
N LEU A 11 15.76 5.84 3.00
CA LEU A 11 15.26 6.96 2.19
C LEU A 11 13.72 7.07 2.18
N PHE A 12 13.02 5.93 2.14
CA PHE A 12 11.57 5.83 2.26
C PHE A 12 11.18 4.39 2.61
N ILE A 13 9.94 4.22 3.10
CA ILE A 13 9.35 2.90 3.31
C ILE A 13 8.25 2.72 2.27
N ALA A 14 8.47 1.83 1.31
CA ALA A 14 7.42 1.38 0.42
C ALA A 14 6.42 0.52 1.21
N GLY A 15 5.16 0.91 1.23
CA GLY A 15 4.08 0.11 1.81
C GLY A 15 3.47 -0.82 0.75
N PHE A 16 3.30 -2.09 1.08
CA PHE A 16 2.41 -2.99 0.34
C PHE A 16 1.08 -3.09 1.09
N GLY A 17 -0.04 -3.04 0.35
CA GLY A 17 -1.35 -3.28 0.92
C GLY A 17 -1.46 -4.69 1.53
N PRO A 18 -2.38 -4.90 2.49
CA PRO A 18 -2.57 -6.22 3.10
C PRO A 18 -3.06 -7.25 2.07
N ILE A 19 -2.81 -8.53 2.34
CA ILE A 19 -3.48 -9.61 1.61
C ILE A 19 -4.95 -9.62 2.02
N THR A 20 -5.82 -9.13 1.13
CA THR A 20 -7.24 -8.97 1.41
C THR A 20 -7.97 -10.31 1.30
N ARG A 21 -8.83 -10.63 2.27
CA ARG A 21 -9.76 -11.78 2.16
C ARG A 21 -10.96 -11.47 1.27
N SER A 22 -11.31 -10.19 1.15
CA SER A 22 -12.39 -9.67 0.31
C SER A 22 -11.96 -8.32 -0.23
N THR A 23 -11.83 -8.23 -1.55
CA THR A 23 -11.42 -7.00 -2.23
C THR A 23 -12.41 -5.87 -2.00
N SER A 24 -13.72 -6.14 -2.07
CA SER A 24 -14.76 -5.12 -1.89
C SER A 24 -14.76 -4.53 -0.49
N GLN A 25 -14.74 -5.37 0.55
CA GLN A 25 -14.69 -4.89 1.94
C GLN A 25 -13.42 -4.09 2.23
N SER A 26 -12.27 -4.55 1.69
CA SER A 26 -11.02 -3.83 1.83
C SER A 26 -11.07 -2.46 1.17
N ARG A 27 -11.62 -2.37 -0.05
CA ARG A 27 -11.81 -1.11 -0.77
C ARG A 27 -12.69 -0.15 0.00
N ASP A 28 -13.84 -0.63 0.50
CA ASP A 28 -14.77 0.23 1.23
C ASP A 28 -14.14 0.74 2.53
N PHE A 29 -13.38 -0.09 3.24
CA PHE A 29 -12.64 0.34 4.41
C PHE A 29 -11.56 1.40 4.09
N TYR A 30 -10.63 1.09 3.17
CA TYR A 30 -9.50 1.98 2.90
C TYR A 30 -9.91 3.26 2.15
N CYS A 31 -10.81 3.18 1.17
CA CYS A 31 -11.20 4.33 0.37
C CYS A 31 -12.35 5.13 1.00
N GLN A 32 -13.37 4.48 1.57
CA GLN A 32 -14.57 5.17 2.05
C GLN A 32 -14.49 5.49 3.54
N ALA A 33 -14.15 4.52 4.39
CA ALA A 33 -14.11 4.75 5.83
C ALA A 33 -12.88 5.56 6.26
N LEU A 34 -11.71 5.27 5.68
CA LEU A 34 -10.47 6.01 5.96
C LEU A 34 -10.20 7.17 5.00
N GLY A 35 -10.92 7.27 3.88
CA GLY A 35 -10.76 8.37 2.94
C GLY A 35 -9.42 8.39 2.21
N LEU A 36 -8.73 7.24 2.09
CA LEU A 36 -7.43 7.21 1.41
C LEU A 36 -7.62 7.41 -0.11
N PRO A 37 -6.78 8.25 -0.74
CA PRO A 37 -6.91 8.60 -2.16
C PRO A 37 -6.34 7.50 -3.08
N LEU A 38 -6.78 6.26 -2.89
CA LEU A 38 -6.22 5.12 -3.61
C LEU A 38 -6.86 4.94 -4.99
N LYS A 39 -6.05 4.58 -5.98
CA LYS A 39 -6.49 4.31 -7.37
C LYS A 39 -6.26 2.85 -7.76
N PRO A 40 -7.15 2.23 -8.56
CA PRO A 40 -6.90 0.91 -9.13
C PRO A 40 -5.64 0.88 -10.00
N MET A 41 -4.87 -0.20 -9.90
CA MET A 41 -3.73 -0.44 -10.79
C MET A 41 -4.22 -0.92 -12.17
N PRO A 42 -3.73 -0.35 -13.28
CA PRO A 42 -4.06 -0.83 -14.62
C PRO A 42 -3.70 -2.31 -14.80
N GLY A 43 -4.66 -3.12 -15.25
CA GLY A 43 -4.49 -4.57 -15.43
C GLY A 43 -4.60 -5.40 -14.13
N ASN A 44 -4.83 -4.76 -12.99
CA ASN A 44 -5.23 -5.42 -11.74
C ASN A 44 -6.01 -4.43 -10.86
N GLU A 45 -7.28 -4.24 -11.20
CA GLU A 45 -8.15 -3.22 -10.62
C GLU A 45 -8.49 -3.48 -9.15
N ALA A 46 -8.22 -4.70 -8.67
CA ALA A 46 -8.35 -5.07 -7.27
C ALA A 46 -7.17 -4.57 -6.41
N TYR A 47 -6.04 -4.20 -7.03
CA TYR A 47 -4.87 -3.67 -6.36
C TYR A 47 -4.90 -2.15 -6.38
N LEU A 48 -4.81 -1.53 -5.20
CA LEU A 48 -4.98 -0.08 -5.03
C LEU A 48 -3.64 0.58 -4.69
N LEU A 49 -3.34 1.69 -5.37
CA LEU A 49 -2.09 2.44 -5.27
C LEU A 49 -2.31 3.80 -4.60
N SER A 50 -1.34 4.26 -3.81
CA SER A 50 -1.39 5.51 -3.03
C SER A 50 -0.78 6.74 -3.71
N GLU A 51 -0.33 6.65 -4.96
CA GLU A 51 0.53 7.65 -5.60
C GLU A 51 -0.16 8.45 -6.73
N GLN A 52 0.38 9.64 -6.97
CA GLN A 52 -0.24 10.74 -7.73
C GLN A 52 -0.07 10.62 -9.26
N ASP A 53 0.91 9.83 -9.74
CA ASP A 53 1.31 9.68 -11.16
C ASP A 53 1.14 8.25 -11.72
N ALA A 54 0.10 7.52 -11.28
CA ALA A 54 -0.34 6.28 -11.95
C ALA A 54 -0.97 6.55 -13.33
#